data_AF-A0A962XEM7-F1
#
_entry.id   AF-A0A962XEM7-F1
#
_cell.length_a   1.000
_cell.length_b   1.000
_cell.length_c   1.000
_cell.angle_alpha   90.00
_cell.angle_beta   90.00
_cell.angle_gamma   90.00
#
_symmetry.space_group_name_H-M   'P 1'
#
loop_
_entity.id
_entity.type
_entity.pdbx_description
1 polymer ?
#
loop_
_entity_poly.entity_id
_entity_poly.type
_entity_poly.pdbx_seq_one_letter_code
_entity_poly.pdbx_strand_id
1 'polypeptide(L)'
;MITINTIQDLRAHVDAWRRGGNVAFVPTMGNLHDGHLSLVRAAREVADRVVVSIFVNPMQFGAGEDFDSYPRTLERDSDMLEGEGADLLFAPPVQVVYPKPADQQTRVEVPGISSLLCGASRPGHFVGVATVVCKLFNM
;
A
#
# COMPACT_ATOMS: atom_id res chain seq x y z
N MET A 1 1.22 -8.06 -16.01
CA MET A 1 1.30 -6.93 -15.03
C MET A 1 2.72 -6.37 -15.00
N ILE A 2 2.92 -5.05 -14.77
CA ILE A 2 4.27 -4.47 -14.60
C ILE A 2 4.60 -4.39 -13.11
N THR A 3 5.77 -4.86 -12.68
CA THR A 3 6.23 -4.74 -11.28
C THR A 3 7.33 -3.70 -11.16
N ILE A 4 7.17 -2.75 -10.24
CA ILE A 4 8.13 -1.66 -10.00
C ILE A 4 8.37 -1.45 -8.51
N ASN A 5 9.54 -0.90 -8.18
CA ASN A 5 9.99 -0.73 -6.79
C ASN A 5 10.51 0.69 -6.48
N THR A 6 10.47 1.62 -7.45
CA THR A 6 10.89 3.02 -7.27
C THR A 6 9.70 3.98 -7.41
N ILE A 7 9.76 5.11 -6.71
CA ILE A 7 8.75 6.18 -6.82
C ILE A 7 8.81 6.84 -8.20
N GLN A 8 10.00 6.96 -8.79
CA GLN A 8 10.17 7.57 -10.12
C GLN A 8 9.43 6.77 -11.20
N ASP A 9 9.59 5.44 -11.19
CA ASP A 9 8.91 4.58 -12.16
C ASP A 9 7.40 4.58 -11.93
N LEU A 10 6.95 4.62 -10.68
CA LEU A 10 5.53 4.70 -10.34
C LEU A 10 4.91 5.98 -10.93
N ARG A 11 5.54 7.13 -10.69
CA ARG A 11 5.11 8.42 -11.23
C ARG A 11 5.01 8.40 -12.74
N ALA A 12 6.07 7.93 -13.40
CA ALA A 12 6.12 7.89 -14.85
C ALA A 12 4.92 7.13 -15.47
N HIS A 13 4.55 5.98 -14.89
CA HIS A 13 3.42 5.19 -15.36
C HIS A 13 2.07 5.81 -14.99
N VAL A 14 1.89 6.20 -13.72
CA VAL A 14 0.61 6.72 -13.22
C VAL A 14 0.28 8.08 -13.86
N ASP A 15 1.26 8.97 -14.02
CA ASP A 15 1.06 10.26 -14.70
C ASP A 15 0.73 10.07 -16.17
N ALA A 16 1.30 9.05 -16.83
CA ALA A 16 0.94 8.72 -18.20
C ALA A 16 -0.49 8.21 -18.32
N TRP A 17 -0.92 7.33 -17.42
CA TRP A 17 -2.27 6.76 -17.42
C TRP A 17 -3.35 7.77 -17.08
N ARG A 18 -3.11 8.65 -16.11
CA ARG A 18 -4.06 9.71 -15.72
C ARG A 18 -4.39 10.68 -16.86
N ARG A 19 -3.55 10.79 -17.89
CA ARG A 19 -3.86 11.59 -19.10
C ARG A 19 -4.86 10.91 -20.04
N GLY A 20 -5.02 9.59 -19.93
CA GLY A 20 -5.85 8.78 -20.83
C GLY A 20 -7.09 8.17 -20.17
N GLY A 21 -7.23 8.24 -18.85
CA GLY A 21 -8.35 7.65 -18.14
C GLY A 21 -8.16 7.63 -16.62
N ASN A 22 -9.02 6.86 -15.95
CA ASN A 22 -9.01 6.73 -14.50
C ASN A 22 -8.07 5.61 -14.05
N VAL A 23 -7.41 5.84 -12.91
CA VAL A 23 -6.55 4.86 -12.26
C VAL A 23 -7.14 4.54 -10.89
N ALA A 24 -7.51 3.29 -10.66
CA ALA A 24 -7.90 2.80 -9.34
C ALA A 24 -6.67 2.27 -8.60
N PHE A 25 -6.72 2.35 -7.27
CA PHE A 25 -5.61 1.95 -6.41
C PHE A 25 -6.08 1.05 -5.27
N VAL A 26 -5.40 -0.07 -5.08
CA VAL A 26 -5.63 -1.03 -4.00
C VAL A 26 -4.37 -1.14 -3.14
N PRO A 27 -4.28 -0.42 -2.01
CA PRO A 27 -3.14 -0.54 -1.10
C PRO A 27 -3.24 -1.81 -0.25
N THR A 28 -2.18 -2.63 -0.23
CA THR A 28 -2.10 -3.85 0.58
C THR A 28 -0.74 -3.99 1.26
N MET A 29 -0.65 -4.92 2.22
CA MET A 29 0.62 -5.36 2.80
C MET A 29 1.10 -6.72 2.26
N GLY A 30 0.49 -7.24 1.19
CA GLY A 30 0.80 -8.57 0.64
C GLY A 30 0.16 -9.72 1.44
N ASN A 31 0.65 -10.94 1.19
CA ASN A 31 0.04 -12.19 1.63
C ASN A 31 -1.44 -12.26 1.25
N LEU A 32 -1.67 -12.15 -0.06
CA LEU A 32 -2.99 -11.93 -0.63
C LEU A 32 -3.87 -13.17 -0.52
N HIS A 33 -5.17 -12.91 -0.51
CA HIS A 33 -6.24 -13.91 -0.44
C HIS A 33 -7.45 -13.37 -1.22
N ASP A 34 -8.51 -14.16 -1.38
CA ASP A 34 -9.63 -13.80 -2.27
C ASP A 34 -10.31 -12.47 -1.90
N GLY A 35 -10.39 -12.12 -0.61
CA GLY A 35 -10.86 -10.78 -0.20
C GLY A 35 -10.02 -9.60 -0.73
N HIS A 36 -8.72 -9.78 -0.96
CA HIS A 36 -7.90 -8.78 -1.65
C HIS A 36 -8.20 -8.78 -3.15
N LEU A 37 -8.33 -9.96 -3.75
CA LEU A 37 -8.63 -10.11 -5.17
C LEU A 37 -10.00 -9.52 -5.53
N SER A 38 -10.98 -9.61 -4.65
CA SER A 38 -12.28 -8.95 -4.85
C SER A 38 -12.16 -7.42 -4.93
N LEU A 39 -11.19 -6.81 -4.23
CA LEU A 39 -10.91 -5.36 -4.37
C LEU A 39 -10.32 -5.03 -5.73
N VAL A 40 -9.46 -5.91 -6.26
CA VAL A 40 -8.88 -5.75 -7.62
C VAL A 40 -9.98 -5.87 -8.67
N ARG A 41 -10.86 -6.87 -8.56
CA ARG A 41 -12.04 -7.04 -9.44
C ARG A 41 -12.93 -5.79 -9.40
N ALA A 42 -13.28 -5.29 -8.20
CA ALA A 42 -14.07 -4.07 -8.05
C ALA A 42 -13.36 -2.83 -8.63
N ALA A 43 -12.04 -2.73 -8.47
CA ALA A 43 -11.24 -1.64 -9.05
C ALA A 43 -11.27 -1.65 -10.58
N ARG A 44 -11.26 -2.85 -11.20
CA ARG A 44 -11.36 -3.02 -12.66
C ARG A 44 -12.71 -2.57 -13.23
N GLU A 45 -13.77 -2.60 -12.44
CA GLU A 45 -15.10 -2.16 -12.88
C GLU A 45 -15.22 -0.63 -12.97
N VAL A 46 -14.37 0.11 -12.26
CA VAL A 46 -14.49 1.57 -12.10
C VAL A 46 -13.35 2.38 -12.70
N ALA A 47 -12.29 1.72 -13.19
CA ALA A 47 -11.12 2.39 -13.74
C ALA A 47 -10.49 1.61 -14.91
N ASP A 48 -9.82 2.36 -15.79
CA ASP A 48 -9.13 1.80 -16.97
C ASP A 48 -7.85 1.06 -16.57
N ARG A 49 -7.24 1.49 -15.46
CA ARG A 49 -6.00 0.95 -14.91
C ARG A 49 -6.13 0.66 -13.43
N VAL A 50 -5.58 -0.46 -12.99
CA VAL A 50 -5.52 -0.85 -11.58
C VAL A 50 -4.08 -0.96 -11.12
N VAL A 51 -3.74 -0.14 -10.12
CA VAL A 51 -2.49 -0.22 -9.38
C VAL A 51 -2.74 -0.94 -8.07
N VAL A 52 -1.87 -1.88 -7.73
CA VAL A 52 -1.84 -2.53 -6.41
C VAL A 52 -0.50 -2.22 -5.77
N SER A 53 -0.48 -1.87 -4.48
CA SER A 53 0.78 -1.83 -3.73
C SER A 53 0.88 -3.01 -2.78
N ILE A 54 2.07 -3.59 -2.67
CA ILE A 54 2.44 -4.53 -1.62
C ILE A 54 3.56 -3.88 -0.80
N PHE A 55 3.20 -3.40 0.39
CA PHE A 55 4.14 -2.75 1.28
C PHE A 55 3.80 -3.01 2.74
N VAL A 56 4.58 -3.86 3.42
CA VAL A 56 4.46 -4.07 4.86
C VAL A 56 4.99 -2.83 5.57
N ASN A 57 4.09 -1.95 5.98
CA ASN A 57 4.42 -0.65 6.53
C ASN A 57 4.94 -0.76 7.98
N PRO A 58 6.22 -0.50 8.29
CA PRO A 58 6.72 -0.59 9.66
C PRO A 58 6.05 0.41 10.63
N MET A 59 5.58 1.57 10.13
CA MET A 59 5.04 2.62 11.01
C MET A 59 3.70 2.26 11.67
N GLN A 60 2.99 1.25 11.16
CA GLN A 60 1.72 0.81 11.74
C GLN A 60 1.86 -0.42 12.65
N PHE A 61 3.09 -0.85 12.96
CA PHE A 61 3.36 -1.91 13.93
C PHE A 61 3.96 -1.32 15.21
N GLY A 62 3.44 -1.74 16.36
CA GLY A 62 3.97 -1.42 17.68
C GLY A 62 5.18 -2.28 18.06
N ALA A 63 5.90 -1.89 19.12
CA ALA A 63 6.97 -2.72 19.67
C ALA A 63 6.40 -4.05 20.18
N GLY A 64 6.99 -5.17 19.74
CA GLY A 64 6.52 -6.52 20.09
C GLY A 64 5.32 -7.02 19.27
N GLU A 65 4.84 -6.24 18.29
CA GLU A 65 3.92 -6.75 17.28
C GLU A 65 4.68 -7.56 16.20
N ASP A 66 3.93 -8.18 15.31
CA ASP A 66 4.35 -9.24 14.39
C ASP A 66 5.03 -8.74 13.11
N PHE A 67 5.67 -7.57 13.10
CA PHE A 67 6.32 -7.01 11.89
C PHE A 67 7.37 -7.97 11.29
N ASP A 68 8.19 -8.58 12.13
CA ASP A 68 9.26 -9.49 11.70
C ASP A 68 8.68 -10.80 11.17
N SER A 69 7.64 -11.32 11.81
CA SER A 69 6.93 -12.55 11.42
C SER A 69 5.84 -12.36 10.37
N TYR A 70 5.59 -11.12 9.94
CA TYR A 70 4.55 -10.84 8.95
C TYR A 70 4.87 -11.58 7.64
N PRO A 71 3.93 -12.39 7.09
CA PRO A 71 4.19 -13.21 5.93
C PRO A 71 4.49 -12.35 4.70
N ARG A 72 5.54 -12.72 3.96
CA ARG A 72 5.97 -12.05 2.72
C ARG A 72 6.00 -13.07 1.59
N THR A 73 5.01 -13.02 0.71
CA THR A 73 4.78 -14.00 -0.36
C THR A 73 4.70 -13.34 -1.74
N LEU A 74 5.61 -12.39 -2.01
CA LEU A 74 5.53 -11.49 -3.16
C LEU A 74 5.36 -12.20 -4.51
N GLU A 75 6.04 -13.33 -4.73
CA GLU A 75 5.92 -14.12 -5.96
C GLU A 75 4.49 -14.64 -6.16
N ARG A 76 3.96 -15.34 -5.16
CA ARG A 76 2.57 -15.82 -5.16
C ARG A 76 1.57 -14.67 -5.29
N ASP A 77 1.79 -13.58 -4.58
CA ASP A 77 0.92 -12.42 -4.64
C ASP A 77 0.91 -11.80 -6.04
N SER A 78 2.08 -11.72 -6.68
CA SER A 78 2.22 -11.21 -8.05
C SER A 78 1.46 -12.08 -9.06
N ASP A 79 1.58 -13.41 -8.96
CA ASP A 79 0.85 -14.35 -9.84
C ASP A 79 -0.67 -14.20 -9.68
N MET A 80 -1.15 -14.08 -8.44
CA MET A 80 -2.58 -13.87 -8.15
C MET A 80 -3.08 -12.54 -8.74
N LEU A 81 -2.31 -11.46 -8.62
CA LEU A 81 -2.68 -10.15 -9.16
C LEU A 81 -2.69 -10.11 -10.68
N GLU A 82 -1.75 -10.81 -11.33
CA GLU A 82 -1.75 -10.94 -12.78
C GLU A 82 -2.99 -11.69 -13.28
N GLY A 83 -3.40 -12.75 -12.56
CA GLY A 83 -4.64 -13.48 -12.86
C GLY A 83 -5.92 -12.64 -12.75
N GLU A 84 -5.94 -11.63 -11.88
CA GLU A 84 -7.07 -10.70 -11.71
C GLU A 84 -7.00 -9.45 -12.61
N GLY A 85 -5.98 -9.36 -13.46
CA GLY A 85 -5.83 -8.26 -14.42
C GLY A 85 -5.35 -6.94 -13.81
N ALA A 86 -4.59 -6.98 -12.71
CA ALA A 86 -3.88 -5.78 -12.24
C ALA A 86 -2.87 -5.30 -13.31
N ASP A 87 -2.82 -3.99 -13.53
CA ASP A 87 -1.94 -3.40 -14.54
C ASP A 87 -0.53 -3.18 -14.00
N LEU A 88 -0.41 -2.73 -12.74
CA LEU A 88 0.87 -2.46 -12.09
C LEU A 88 0.88 -2.88 -10.62
N LEU A 89 1.97 -3.53 -10.23
CA LEU A 89 2.33 -3.82 -8.85
C LEU A 89 3.47 -2.90 -8.39
N PHE A 90 3.20 -2.08 -7.39
CA PHE A 90 4.20 -1.30 -6.68
C PHE A 90 4.65 -2.03 -5.42
N ALA A 91 5.87 -2.58 -5.44
CA ALA A 91 6.45 -3.34 -4.34
C ALA A 91 7.78 -2.71 -3.87
N PRO A 92 7.74 -1.51 -3.27
CA PRO A 92 8.95 -0.80 -2.85
C PRO A 92 9.58 -1.43 -1.61
N PRO A 93 10.91 -1.37 -1.47
CA PRO A 93 11.55 -1.62 -0.18
C PRO A 93 11.28 -0.45 0.80
N VAL A 94 11.45 -0.70 2.10
CA VAL A 94 11.21 0.29 3.18
C VAL A 94 11.97 1.58 2.95
N GLN A 95 13.21 1.54 2.46
CA GLN A 95 14.05 2.72 2.26
C GLN A 95 13.53 3.65 1.15
N VAL A 96 12.78 3.11 0.18
CA VAL A 96 12.13 3.91 -0.87
C VAL A 96 10.94 4.70 -0.29
N VAL A 97 10.17 4.08 0.62
CA VAL A 97 9.04 4.75 1.28
C VAL A 97 9.50 5.64 2.44
N TYR A 98 10.52 5.23 3.19
CA TYR A 98 11.04 5.89 4.39
C TYR A 98 12.56 6.03 4.30
N PRO A 99 13.09 7.04 3.58
CA PRO A 99 14.53 7.23 3.40
C PRO A 99 15.23 7.84 4.62
N LYS A 100 14.48 8.21 5.66
CA LYS A 100 14.98 8.83 6.90
C LYS A 100 14.63 7.96 8.11
N PRO A 101 15.32 8.13 9.26
CA PRO A 101 14.91 7.52 10.52
C PRO A 101 13.43 7.79 10.88
N ALA A 102 12.82 6.86 11.62
CA ALA A 102 11.37 6.86 11.91
C ALA A 102 10.89 8.06 12.75
N ASP A 103 11.77 8.62 13.59
CA ASP A 103 11.56 9.82 14.39
C ASP A 103 11.61 11.11 13.56
N GLN A 104 12.16 11.05 12.34
CA GLN A 104 12.26 12.18 11.41
C GLN A 104 11.23 12.11 10.26
N GLN A 105 10.34 11.11 10.27
CA GLN A 105 9.26 11.00 9.30
C GLN A 105 8.16 12.00 9.62
N THR A 106 7.69 12.73 8.60
CA THR A 106 6.41 13.45 8.67
C THR A 106 5.29 12.44 8.96
N ARG A 107 4.39 12.80 9.87
CA ARG A 107 3.26 11.97 10.29
C ARG A 107 1.95 12.65 9.96
N VAL A 108 0.95 11.85 9.64
CA VAL A 108 -0.43 12.29 9.44
C VAL A 108 -1.28 11.71 10.55
N GLU A 109 -1.92 12.58 11.32
CA GLU A 109 -2.78 12.19 12.45
C GLU A 109 -4.24 12.51 12.13
N VAL A 110 -5.15 11.60 12.50
CA VAL A 110 -6.60 11.78 12.34
C VAL A 110 -7.24 11.72 13.73
N PRO A 111 -7.38 12.86 14.42
CA PRO A 111 -7.93 12.90 15.78
C PRO A 111 -9.35 12.34 15.85
N GLY A 112 -9.75 11.91 17.04
CA GLY A 112 -11.08 11.36 17.30
C GLY A 112 -11.18 9.88 16.97
N ILE A 113 -10.87 9.45 15.75
CA ILE A 113 -11.03 8.04 15.35
C ILE A 113 -9.78 7.18 15.62
N SER A 114 -8.58 7.79 15.59
CA SER A 114 -7.30 7.06 15.69
C SER A 114 -7.04 6.43 17.06
N SER A 115 -7.76 6.88 18.10
CA SER A 115 -7.61 6.43 19.49
C SER A 115 -8.78 5.59 20.00
N LEU A 116 -9.81 5.35 19.17
CA LEU A 116 -11.00 4.57 19.54
C LEU A 116 -10.89 3.13 19.06
N LEU A 117 -11.65 2.23 19.70
CA LEU A 117 -11.73 0.80 19.34
C LEU A 117 -10.33 0.17 19.24
N CYS A 118 -9.95 -0.34 18.06
CA CYS A 118 -8.62 -0.91 17.80
C CYS A 118 -7.49 0.08 18.13
N GLY A 119 -7.72 1.38 17.94
CA GLY A 119 -6.74 2.43 18.22
C GLY A 119 -6.39 2.54 19.71
N ALA A 120 -7.32 2.16 20.60
CA ALA A 120 -7.07 2.12 22.04
C ALA A 120 -6.11 0.98 22.43
N SER A 121 -6.19 -0.17 21.73
CA SER A 121 -5.33 -1.33 21.97
C SER A 121 -4.01 -1.28 21.21
N ARG A 122 -3.93 -0.48 20.13
CA ARG A 122 -2.73 -0.32 19.29
C ARG A 122 -2.34 1.15 19.13
N PRO A 123 -1.81 1.80 20.18
CA PRO A 123 -1.41 3.20 20.11
C PRO A 123 -0.45 3.47 18.95
N GLY A 124 -0.75 4.50 18.14
CA GLY A 124 0.07 4.87 16.98
C GLY A 124 -0.21 4.10 15.69
N HIS A 125 -0.92 2.95 15.75
CA HIS A 125 -1.24 2.13 14.57
C HIS A 125 -1.90 2.95 13.45
N PHE A 126 -2.97 3.69 13.76
CA PHE A 126 -3.69 4.48 12.77
C PHE A 126 -2.94 5.73 12.30
N VAL A 127 -1.98 6.25 13.08
CA VAL A 127 -1.06 7.28 12.60
C VAL A 127 -0.14 6.70 11.52
N GLY A 128 0.36 5.48 11.73
CA GLY A 128 1.11 4.73 10.71
C GLY A 128 0.31 4.48 9.43
N VAL A 129 -0.95 4.05 9.56
CA VAL A 129 -1.88 3.83 8.43
C VAL A 129 -2.15 5.13 7.68
N ALA A 130 -2.56 6.19 8.37
CA ALA A 130 -2.87 7.48 7.73
C ALA A 130 -1.63 8.07 7.03
N THR A 131 -0.45 7.92 7.64
CA THR A 131 0.81 8.39 7.06
C THR A 131 1.14 7.66 5.77
N VAL A 132 1.11 6.31 5.76
CA VAL A 132 1.48 5.54 4.56
C VAL A 132 0.47 5.71 3.43
N VAL A 133 -0.83 5.72 3.73
CA VAL A 133 -1.88 5.89 2.71
C VAL A 133 -1.82 7.29 2.09
N CYS A 134 -1.66 8.33 2.92
CA CYS A 134 -1.45 9.69 2.42
C CYS A 134 -0.20 9.77 1.54
N LYS A 135 0.90 9.09 1.92
CA LYS A 135 2.10 9.05 1.10
C LYS A 135 1.82 8.39 -0.25
N LEU A 136 1.22 7.19 -0.27
CA LEU A 136 0.91 6.43 -1.48
C LEU A 136 0.00 7.19 -2.45
N PHE A 137 -1.00 7.94 -1.96
CA PHE A 137 -1.83 8.78 -2.83
C PHE A 137 -1.07 9.95 -3.49
N ASN A 138 0.01 10.41 -2.86
CA ASN A 138 0.88 11.49 -3.37
C ASN A 138 2.11 10.97 -4.12
N MET A 139 2.26 9.64 -4.24
CA MET A 139 3.34 9.06 -5.04
C MET A 139 3.01 9.15 -6.51
#